data_AF-A0A9D8F6R6-F1
#
_entry.id   AF-A0A9D8F6R6-F1
#
_cell.length_a   1.000
_cell.length_b   1.000
_cell.length_c   1.000
_cell.angle_alpha   90.00
_cell.angle_beta   90.00
_cell.angle_gamma   90.00
#
_symmetry.space_group_name_H-M   'P 1'
#
loop_
_entity.id
_entity.type
_entity.pdbx_description
1 polymer ?
#
loop_
_entity_poly.entity_id
_entity_poly.type
_entity_poly.pdbx_seq_one_letter_code
_entity_poly.pdbx_strand_id
1 'polypeptide(L)' 'MKNKLILRVIGIGMFHAVLYLYIVPFVIYPKFGNNGFKFTIVVAIIISIAVLGTIFLETKNKRREK' A
#
# COMPACT_ATOMS: atom_id res chain seq x y z
N MET A 1 -2.21 -20.33 3.68
CA MET A 1 -2.88 -19.05 3.32
C MET A 1 -2.48 -17.90 4.24
N LYS A 2 -2.37 -18.11 5.56
CA LYS A 2 -1.92 -17.07 6.52
C LYS A 2 -0.55 -16.46 6.18
N ASN A 3 0.44 -17.27 5.81
CA ASN A 3 1.82 -16.78 5.55
C ASN A 3 1.90 -15.83 4.33
N LYS A 4 1.08 -16.06 3.28
CA LYS A 4 1.02 -15.16 2.11
C LYS A 4 0.34 -13.83 2.44
N LEU A 5 -0.68 -13.86 3.30
CA LEU A 5 -1.35 -12.65 3.79
C LEU A 5 -0.42 -11.83 4.68
N ILE A 6 0.28 -12.49 5.60
CA ILE A 6 1.27 -11.84 6.48
C ILE A 6 2.39 -11.20 5.64
N LEU A 7 2.93 -11.91 4.64
CA LEU A 7 3.95 -11.35 3.75
C LEU A 7 3.45 -10.11 2.98
N ARG A 8 2.20 -10.12 2.50
CA ARG A 8 1.58 -8.96 1.83
C ARG A 8 1.40 -7.79 2.79
N VAL A 9 0.93 -8.02 4.01
CA VAL A 9 0.74 -6.95 5.01
C VAL A 9 2.10 -6.35 5.42
N ILE A 10 3.11 -7.18 5.65
CA ILE A 10 4.47 -6.72 5.93
C ILE A 10 5.01 -5.90 4.76
N GLY A 11 4.81 -6.34 3.52
CA GLY A 11 5.21 -5.60 2.32
C GLY A 11 4.55 -4.22 2.22
N ILE A 12 3.25 -4.12 2.48
CA ILE A 12 2.53 -2.82 2.48
C ILE A 12 3.03 -1.92 3.61
N GLY A 13 3.24 -2.48 4.81
CA GLY A 13 3.76 -1.75 5.96
C GLY A 13 5.17 -1.22 5.71
N MET A 14 6.05 -2.04 5.14
CA MET A 14 7.40 -1.64 4.77
C MET A 14 7.39 -0.58 3.67
N PHE A 15 6.51 -0.74 2.66
CA PHE A 15 6.31 0.28 1.64
C PHE A 15 5.87 1.62 2.25
N HIS A 16 4.89 1.62 3.16
CA HIS A 16 4.43 2.84 3.85
C HIS A 16 5.53 3.46 4.71
N ALA A 17 6.32 2.64 5.41
CA ALA A 17 7.43 3.11 6.22
C ALA A 17 8.49 3.81 5.37
N VAL A 18 8.93 3.19 4.27
CA VAL A 18 9.89 3.80 3.32
C VAL A 18 9.30 5.06 2.70
N LEU A 19 8.01 5.03 2.35
CA LEU A 19 7.33 6.18 1.76
C LEU A 19 7.32 7.37 2.73
N TYR A 20 6.83 7.20 3.95
CA TYR A 20 6.65 8.30 4.90
C TYR A 20 7.93 8.73 5.61
N LEU A 21 8.83 7.79 5.92
CA LEU A 21 10.06 8.10 6.66
C LEU A 21 11.20 8.56 5.76
N TYR A 22 11.19 8.19 4.47
CA TYR A 22 12.28 8.52 3.55
C TYR A 22 11.81 9.29 2.31
N ILE A 23 11.01 8.68 1.45
CA ILE A 23 10.65 9.25 0.13
C ILE A 23 9.94 10.60 0.29
N VAL A 24 8.94 10.67 1.18
CA VAL A 24 8.14 11.86 1.41
C VAL A 24 9.01 13.03 1.91
N PRO A 25 9.73 12.93 3.04
CA PRO A 25 10.47 14.07 3.58
C PRO A 25 11.71 14.45 2.77
N PHE A 26 12.44 13.48 2.19
CA PHE A 26 13.73 13.76 1.55
C PHE A 26 13.68 13.87 0.03
N VAL A 27 12.65 13.32 -0.64
CA VAL A 27 12.55 13.33 -2.10
C VAL A 27 11.37 14.17 -2.57
N ILE A 28 10.18 13.89 -2.05
CA ILE A 28 8.94 14.51 -2.53
C ILE A 28 8.78 15.92 -2.00
N TYR A 29 8.88 16.11 -0.69
CA TYR A 29 8.65 17.39 -0.04
C TYR A 29 9.61 18.49 -0.54
N PRO A 30 10.93 18.28 -0.66
CA PRO A 30 11.83 19.31 -1.17
C PRO A 30 11.63 19.64 -2.65
N LYS A 31 11.17 18.68 -3.49
CA LYS A 31 10.98 18.91 -4.93
C LYS A 31 9.59 19.43 -5.30
N PHE A 32 8.56 19.00 -4.59
CA PHE A 32 7.15 19.20 -4.97
C PHE A 32 6.32 19.85 -3.86
N GLY A 33 6.93 20.11 -2.70
CA GLY A 33 6.31 20.78 -1.57
C GLY A 33 5.02 20.09 -1.10
N ASN A 34 4.06 20.91 -0.71
CA ASN A 34 2.79 20.45 -0.15
C ASN A 34 1.91 19.68 -1.16
N ASN A 35 2.01 19.99 -2.45
CA ASN A 35 1.23 19.30 -3.49
C ASN A 35 1.74 17.87 -3.69
N GLY A 36 3.05 17.66 -3.72
CA GLY A 36 3.64 16.33 -3.79
C GLY A 36 3.34 15.47 -2.56
N PHE A 37 3.33 16.08 -1.37
CA PHE A 37 2.94 15.40 -0.13
C PHE A 37 1.50 14.85 -0.21
N LYS A 38 0.53 15.71 -0.55
CA LYS A 38 -0.87 15.32 -0.69
C LYS A 38 -1.05 14.23 -1.75
N PHE A 39 -0.39 14.38 -2.91
CA PHE A 39 -0.42 13.37 -3.96
C PHE A 39 0.10 12.01 -3.48
N THR A 40 1.23 12.00 -2.76
CA THR A 40 1.85 10.77 -2.27
C THR A 40 0.94 10.04 -1.27
N ILE A 41 0.25 10.76 -0.39
CA ILE A 41 -0.74 10.18 0.53
C ILE A 41 -1.90 9.55 -0.25
N VAL A 42 -2.46 10.26 -1.23
CA VAL A 42 -3.57 9.75 -2.04
C VAL A 42 -3.17 8.47 -2.77
N VAL A 43 -1.99 8.44 -3.37
CA VAL A 43 -1.45 7.25 -4.05
C VAL A 43 -1.26 6.09 -3.06
N ALA A 44 -0.71 6.34 -1.87
CA ALA A 44 -0.51 5.32 -0.85
C ALA A 44 -1.84 4.68 -0.40
N ILE A 45 -2.89 5.49 -0.23
CA ILE A 45 -4.23 5.02 0.13
C ILE A 45 -4.82 4.16 -1.00
N ILE A 46 -4.73 4.61 -2.25
CA ILE A 46 -5.24 3.86 -3.41
C ILE A 46 -4.56 2.49 -3.52
N ILE A 47 -3.24 2.43 -3.37
CA ILE A 47 -2.48 1.18 -3.40
C ILE A 47 -2.93 0.25 -2.28
N SER A 48 -3.11 0.76 -1.05
CA SER A 48 -3.59 -0.03 0.08
C SER A 48 -4.97 -0.64 -0.18
N ILE A 49 -5.91 0.15 -0.72
CA ILE A 49 -7.26 -0.33 -1.06
C ILE A 49 -7.19 -1.38 -2.17
N ALA A 50 -6.38 -1.15 -3.22
CA ALA A 50 -6.23 -2.09 -4.31
C ALA A 50 -5.70 -3.45 -3.81
N VAL A 51 -4.65 -3.44 -2.98
CA VAL A 51 -4.08 -4.68 -2.44
C VAL A 51 -5.08 -5.40 -1.53
N LEU A 52 -5.79 -4.69 -0.66
CA LEU A 52 -6.87 -5.28 0.15
C LEU A 52 -8.00 -5.85 -0.72
N GLY A 53 -8.38 -5.15 -1.79
CA GLY A 53 -9.38 -5.59 -2.76
C GLY A 53 -8.97 -6.89 -3.46
N THR A 54 -7.71 -7.01 -3.89
CA THR A 54 -7.20 -8.25 -4.51
C THR A 54 -7.26 -9.44 -3.54
N ILE A 55 -6.98 -9.22 -2.25
CA ILE A 55 -7.09 -10.24 -1.20
C ILE A 55 -8.55 -10.68 -1.02
N PHE A 56 -9.48 -9.74 -1.00
CA PHE A 56 -10.90 -10.03 -0.84
C PHE A 56 -11.45 -10.83 -2.04
N LEU A 57 -11.05 -10.47 -3.27
CA LEU A 57 -11.42 -11.21 -4.48
C LEU A 57 -10.81 -12.61 -4.53
N GLU A 58 -9.54 -12.77 -4.18
CA GLU A 58 -8.87 -14.08 -4.09
C GLU A 58 -9.56 -15.00 -3.08
N THR A 59 -10.01 -14.45 -1.95
CA THR A 59 -10.76 -15.17 -0.92
C THR A 59 -12.16 -15.57 -1.38
N LYS A 60 -12.86 -14.67 -2.10
CA LYS A 60 -14.20 -14.94 -2.64
C LYS A 60 -14.17 -16.01 -3.73
N ASN A 61 -13.14 -16.01 -4.59
CA ASN A 61 -13.02 -16.99 -5.67
C ASN A 61 -12.75 -18.41 -5.14
N LYS A 62 -11.86 -18.55 -4.15
CA LYS A 62 -11.60 -19.83 -3.49
C LYS A 62 -12.79 -20.43 -2.71
N ARG A 63 -13.76 -19.60 -2.31
CA ARG A 63 -14.99 -20.05 -1.65
C ARG A 63 -16.04 -20.57 -2.63
N ARG A 64 -15.97 -20.19 -3.91
CA ARG A 64 -16.87 -20.69 -4.96
C ARG A 64 -16.44 -22.01 -5.58
N GLU A 65 -15.16 -22.36 -5.50
CA GLU A 65 -14.62 -23.64 -6.01
C GLU A 65 -14.64 -24.78 -4.96
N LYS A 66 -15.26 -24.55 -3.80
CA LYS A 66 -15.35 -25.53 -2.71
C LYS A 66 -16.81 -25.84 -2.40
#